data_AF-A0A3A0D1H0-F1
#
_entry.id   AF-A0A3A0D1H0-F1
#
_cell.length_a   1.000
_cell.length_b   1.000
_cell.length_c   1.000
_cell.angle_alpha   90.00
_cell.angle_beta   90.00
_cell.angle_gamma   90.00
#
_symmetry.space_group_name_H-M   'P 1'
#
loop_
_entity.id
_entity.type
_entity.pdbx_description
1 polymer ?
#
loop_
_entity_poly.entity_id
_entity_poly.type
_entity_poly.pdbx_seq_one_letter_code
_entity_poly.pdbx_strand_id
1 'polypeptide(L)' 'MPGLIDTHVHINEPGRSEWEGFETATRAAAAGGVTTLVDMPLNSTPVTTNVDAFEQKLAAAQNKLWVDCGFYAGLVPGNH' A
#
# COMPACT_ATOMS: atom_id res chain seq x y z
N MET A 1 0.21 -22.54 11.05
CA MET A 1 -0.78 -22.28 9.97
C MET A 1 -0.17 -21.24 9.04
N PRO A 2 -0.38 -21.34 7.71
CA PRO A 2 0.04 -20.28 6.79
C PRO A 2 -0.72 -18.98 7.07
N GLY A 3 -0.10 -17.83 6.84
CA GLY A 3 -0.71 -16.52 7.06
C GLY A 3 -1.72 -16.15 5.96
N LEU A 4 -2.65 -15.27 6.30
CA LEU A 4 -3.67 -14.79 5.35
C LEU A 4 -3.06 -13.78 4.36
N ILE A 5 -3.66 -13.72 3.17
CA ILE A 5 -3.34 -12.74 2.13
C ILE A 5 -4.55 -11.84 1.95
N ASP A 6 -4.37 -10.54 2.17
CA ASP A 6 -5.40 -9.53 1.92
C ASP A 6 -5.12 -8.80 0.60
N THR A 7 -5.90 -9.09 -0.42
CA THR A 7 -5.67 -8.55 -1.76
C THR A 7 -6.28 -7.18 -1.99
N HIS A 8 -6.93 -6.56 -0.99
CA HIS A 8 -7.64 -5.29 -1.18
C HIS A 8 -7.54 -4.41 0.08
N VAL A 9 -6.43 -3.68 0.22
CA VAL A 9 -6.21 -2.73 1.31
C VAL A 9 -6.14 -1.29 0.78
N HIS A 10 -6.54 -0.32 1.60
CA HIS A 10 -6.51 1.10 1.27
C HIS A 10 -5.57 1.86 2.22
N ILE A 11 -4.32 2.04 1.79
CA ILE A 11 -3.29 2.80 2.51
C ILE A 11 -3.27 4.23 1.96
N ASN A 12 -3.34 5.21 2.86
CA ASN A 12 -3.52 6.62 2.50
C ASN A 12 -2.19 7.39 2.40
N GLU A 13 -1.08 6.68 2.52
CA GLU A 13 0.27 7.20 2.44
C GLU A 13 0.88 6.88 1.05
N PRO A 14 1.58 7.83 0.39
CA PRO A 14 1.86 9.22 0.77
C PRO A 14 0.66 10.18 0.65
N GLY A 15 0.73 11.32 1.33
CA GLY A 15 -0.16 12.48 1.10
C GLY A 15 -1.35 12.65 2.05
N ARG A 16 -1.80 11.58 2.72
CA ARG A 16 -2.80 11.64 3.81
C ARG A 16 -2.33 10.85 5.03
N SER A 17 -1.09 11.10 5.45
CA SER A 17 -0.42 10.41 6.56
C SER A 17 -1.06 10.68 7.94
N GLU A 18 -2.00 11.62 8.03
CA GLU A 18 -2.87 11.82 9.20
C GLU A 18 -3.96 10.74 9.33
N TRP A 19 -4.23 9.99 8.27
CA TRP A 19 -5.05 8.79 8.25
C TRP A 19 -4.16 7.54 8.31
N GLU A 20 -4.74 6.36 8.12
CA GLU A 20 -3.99 5.11 8.20
C GLU A 20 -2.86 5.04 7.15
N GLY A 21 -1.62 4.90 7.63
CA GLY A 21 -0.39 4.78 6.84
C GLY A 21 0.19 3.36 6.86
N PHE A 22 1.35 3.17 6.23
CA PHE A 22 1.94 1.83 6.05
C PHE A 22 2.26 1.12 7.37
N GLU A 23 2.77 1.86 8.36
CA GLU A 23 3.16 1.28 9.64
C GLU A 23 1.96 0.75 10.44
N THR A 24 0.90 1.56 10.54
CA THR A 24 -0.30 1.18 11.30
C THR A 24 -1.08 0.07 10.62
N ALA A 25 -1.25 0.14 9.30
CA ALA A 25 -1.96 -0.88 8.52
C ALA A 25 -1.25 -2.24 8.59
N THR A 26 0.06 -2.28 8.32
CA THR A 26 0.80 -3.54 8.29
C THR A 26 0.95 -4.16 9.68
N ARG A 27 1.04 -3.34 10.74
CA ARG A 27 1.05 -3.85 12.11
C ARG A 27 -0.30 -4.44 12.52
N ALA A 28 -1.41 -3.82 12.12
CA ALA A 28 -2.75 -4.37 12.33
C ALA A 28 -2.95 -5.69 11.56
N ALA A 29 -2.47 -5.75 10.31
CA ALA A 29 -2.47 -6.96 9.50
C ALA A 29 -1.69 -8.11 10.18
N ALA A 30 -0.48 -7.84 10.67
CA ALA A 30 0.33 -8.81 11.40
C ALA A 30 -0.39 -9.36 12.65
N ALA A 31 -1.02 -8.48 13.44
CA ALA A 31 -1.79 -8.87 14.62
C ALA A 31 -3.02 -9.73 14.27
N GLY A 32 -3.61 -9.51 13.09
CA GLY A 32 -4.72 -10.30 12.54
C GLY A 32 -4.32 -11.63 11.89
N GLY A 33 -3.02 -11.94 11.80
CA GLY A 33 -2.52 -13.14 11.13
C GLY A 33 -2.43 -13.03 9.60
N VAL A 34 -2.54 -11.82 9.05
CA VAL A 34 -2.25 -11.51 7.65
C VAL A 34 -0.74 -11.37 7.51
N THR A 35 -0.16 -12.04 6.52
CA THR A 35 1.28 -11.99 6.23
C THR A 35 1.60 -11.29 4.93
N THR A 36 0.61 -11.05 4.09
CA THR A 36 0.75 -10.34 2.82
C THR A 36 -0.47 -9.49 2.56
N LEU A 37 -0.28 -8.24 2.14
CA LEU A 37 -1.36 -7.37 1.70
C LEU A 37 -1.06 -6.72 0.34
N VAL A 38 -2.10 -6.28 -0.37
CA VAL A 38 -1.97 -5.55 -1.64
C VAL A 38 -2.75 -4.24 -1.57
N ASP A 39 -2.04 -3.13 -1.74
CA ASP A 39 -2.60 -1.79 -1.59
C ASP A 39 -3.16 -1.21 -2.90
N MET A 40 -4.32 -0.57 -2.80
CA MET A 40 -5.05 0.03 -3.92
C MET A 40 -4.44 1.37 -4.37
N PRO A 41 -4.50 1.72 -5.67
CA PRO A 41 -3.72 2.83 -6.23
C PRO A 41 -4.31 4.22 -5.95
N LEU A 42 -5.54 4.30 -5.46
CA LEU A 42 -6.38 5.51 -5.48
C LEU A 42 -6.42 6.31 -4.16
N ASN A 43 -5.89 5.77 -3.07
CA ASN A 43 -5.97 6.40 -1.75
C ASN A 43 -4.76 7.27 -1.39
N SER A 44 -3.61 7.01 -2.00
CA SER A 44 -2.42 7.86 -1.86
C SER A 44 -2.53 9.12 -2.74
N THR A 45 -1.91 10.20 -2.31
CA THR A 45 -1.70 11.42 -3.10
C THR A 45 -0.19 11.64 -3.23
N PRO A 46 0.40 11.46 -4.42
CA PRO A 46 -0.23 11.16 -5.71
C PRO A 46 -0.79 9.72 -5.80
N VAL A 47 -1.81 9.55 -6.65
CA VAL A 47 -2.36 8.23 -6.99
C VAL A 47 -1.33 7.43 -7.78
N THR A 48 -1.27 6.11 -7.57
CA THR A 48 -0.28 5.22 -8.19
C THR A 48 -0.64 4.89 -9.64
N THR A 49 -0.65 5.90 -10.50
CA THR A 49 -0.96 5.73 -11.93
C THR A 49 0.28 5.80 -12.81
N ASN A 50 1.37 6.43 -12.38
CA ASN A 50 2.64 6.53 -13.13
C ASN A 50 3.83 6.05 -12.29
N VAL A 51 5.01 5.93 -12.92
CA VAL A 51 6.24 5.42 -12.28
C VAL A 51 6.68 6.33 -11.13
N ASP A 52 6.69 7.65 -11.32
CA ASP A 52 7.11 8.61 -10.28
C ASP A 52 6.24 8.49 -9.01
N ALA A 53 4.93 8.32 -9.17
CA ALA A 53 4.00 8.13 -8.05
C ALA A 53 4.20 6.76 -7.37
N PHE A 54 4.56 5.73 -8.15
CA PHE A 54 4.91 4.42 -7.60
C PHE A 54 6.21 4.48 -6.79
N GLU A 55 7.24 5.15 -7.29
CA GLU A 55 8.51 5.34 -6.57
C GLU A 55 8.31 6.12 -5.27
N GLN A 56 7.50 7.18 -5.29
CA GLN A 56 7.13 7.92 -4.08
C GLN A 56 6.42 7.03 -3.05
N LYS A 57 5.55 6.13 -3.52
CA LYS A 57 4.83 5.20 -2.66
C LYS A 57 5.74 4.13 -2.08
N LEU A 58 6.68 3.62 -2.88
CA LEU A 58 7.69 2.67 -2.43
C LEU A 58 8.60 3.30 -1.37
N ALA A 59 9.04 4.55 -1.59
CA ALA A 59 9.81 5.31 -0.62
C ALA A 59 9.02 5.56 0.67
N ALA A 60 7.72 5.85 0.57
CA ALA A 60 6.86 6.04 1.73
C ALA A 60 6.68 4.76 2.58
N ALA A 61 6.63 3.60 1.92
CA ALA A 61 6.54 2.29 2.58
C ALA A 61 7.87 1.82 3.20
N GLN A 62 9.01 2.34 2.74
CA GLN A 62 10.32 1.87 3.15
C GLN A 62 10.51 1.94 4.68
N ASN A 63 10.99 0.83 5.27
CA ASN A 63 11.22 0.67 6.71
C ASN A 63 9.97 0.78 7.60
N LYS A 64 8.76 0.73 7.03
CA LYS A 64 7.49 0.80 7.78
C LYS A 64 6.66 -0.48 7.71
N LEU A 65 7.07 -1.44 6.88
CA LEU A 65 6.30 -2.67 6.64
C LEU A 65 6.58 -3.74 7.69
N TRP A 66 5.51 -4.22 8.32
CA TRP A 66 5.54 -5.36 9.26
C TRP A 66 5.13 -6.70 8.60
N VAL A 67 4.57 -6.64 7.39
CA VAL A 67 4.14 -7.77 6.56
C VAL A 67 4.49 -7.49 5.10
N ASP A 68 4.46 -8.49 4.23
CA ASP A 68 4.71 -8.29 2.80
C ASP A 68 3.65 -7.37 2.18
N CYS A 69 4.07 -6.43 1.34
CA CYS A 69 3.17 -5.44 0.72
C CYS A 69 3.36 -5.43 -0.80
N GLY A 70 2.29 -5.74 -1.53
CA GLY A 70 2.14 -5.50 -2.96
C GLY A 70 1.43 -4.18 -3.23
N PHE A 71 1.51 -3.70 -4.47
CA PHE A 71 0.87 -2.46 -4.90
C PHE A 71 0.15 -2.67 -6.23
N TYR A 72 -1.10 -2.25 -6.30
CA TYR A 72 -1.77 -2.11 -7.60
C TYR A 72 -1.31 -0.85 -8.32
N ALA A 73 -1.28 -0.93 -9.64
CA ALA A 73 -1.16 0.23 -10.53
C ALA A 73 -2.55 0.62 -11.05
N GLY A 74 -2.86 1.92 -11.04
CA GLY A 74 -4.10 2.44 -11.60
C GLY A 74 -4.01 2.52 -13.12
N LEU A 75 -4.98 1.92 -13.81
CA LEU A 75 -5.12 2.05 -15.26
C LEU A 75 -5.84 3.37 -15.60
N VAL A 76 -5.18 4.24 -16.36
CA VAL A 76 -5.72 5.52 -16.83
C VAL A 76 -5.43 5.70 -18.32
N PRO A 77 -6.26 6.47 -19.07
CA PRO A 77 -5.93 6.82 -20.44
C PRO A 77 -4.54 7.44 -20.52
N GLY A 78 -3.64 6.84 -21.31
CA GLY A 78 -2.24 7.27 -21.47
C GLY A 78 -1.19 6.34 -20.86
N ASN A 79 -1.59 5.37 -20.03
CA ASN A 79 -0.70 4.32 -19.52
C ASN A 79 -1.20 2.95 -19.97
N HIS A 80 -0.56 2.39 -21.01
CA HIS A 80 -0.81 1.07 -21.60
C HIS A 80 0.51 0.36 -21.89
#